data_AF-A0A966K3T4-F1
#
_entry.id   AF-A0A966K3T4-F1
#
_cell.length_a   1.000
_cell.length_b   1.000
_cell.length_c   1.000
_cell.angle_alpha   90.00
_cell.angle_beta   90.00
_cell.angle_gamma   90.00
#
_symmetry.space_group_name_H-M   'P 1'
#
loop_
_entity.id
_entity.type
_entity.pdbx_description
1 polymer ?
#
loop_
_entity_poly.entity_id
_entity_poly.type
_entity_poly.pdbx_seq_one_letter_code
_entity_poly.pdbx_strand_id
1 'polypeptide(L)' 'AARGYEFTEFDLKMSREDIGSYLGIQMETVSRMLSRFTESGLLQIKQRHVKLIDIEGLYQLAGVPNANDKTNCSSPVRLS' A
#
# COMPACT_ATOMS: atom_id res chain seq x y z
N ALA A 1 -7.02 2.29 -22.41
CA ALA A 1 -7.40 3.09 -21.24
C ALA A 1 -7.39 2.16 -20.03
N ALA A 2 -6.32 2.18 -19.23
CA ALA A 2 -6.14 1.23 -18.12
C ALA A 2 -7.08 1.62 -16.97
N ARG A 3 -7.79 0.62 -16.45
CA ARG A 3 -8.87 0.72 -15.46
C ARG A 3 -8.44 1.58 -14.27
N GLY A 4 -9.19 2.66 -14.05
CA GLY A 4 -9.10 3.52 -12.88
C GLY A 4 -9.34 2.70 -11.62
N TYR A 5 -8.35 2.69 -10.74
CA TYR A 5 -8.51 2.28 -9.36
C TYR A 5 -9.24 3.41 -8.64
N GLU A 6 -10.57 3.46 -8.80
CA GLU A 6 -11.44 4.48 -8.18
C GLU A 6 -11.45 4.41 -6.62
N PHE A 7 -10.67 3.50 -6.02
CA PHE A 7 -10.54 3.31 -4.57
C PHE A 7 -9.08 3.46 -4.10
N THR A 8 -8.36 4.46 -4.61
CA THR A 8 -7.07 4.87 -4.05
C THR A 8 -7.19 5.63 -2.73
N GLU A 9 -8.39 5.92 -2.24
CA GLU A 9 -8.59 6.66 -0.99
C GLU A 9 -9.74 6.08 -0.16
N PHE A 10 -9.55 6.06 1.15
CA PHE A 10 -10.52 5.51 2.09
C PHE A 10 -10.34 6.09 3.50
N ASP A 11 -11.44 6.16 4.25
CA ASP A 11 -11.42 6.57 5.64
C ASP A 11 -11.33 5.36 6.59
N LEU A 12 -10.28 5.34 7.39
CA LEU A 12 -10.12 4.43 8.52
C LEU A 12 -11.14 4.80 9.60
N LYS A 13 -12.17 3.95 9.75
CA LYS A 13 -13.15 4.07 10.85
C LYS A 13 -12.62 3.60 12.21
N MET A 14 -11.45 2.97 12.23
CA MET A 14 -10.79 2.46 13.43
C MET A 14 -9.65 3.37 13.87
N SER A 15 -9.54 3.60 15.17
CA SER A 15 -8.44 4.38 15.76
C SER A 15 -7.14 3.59 15.74
N ARG A 16 -6.00 4.25 15.95
CA ARG A 16 -4.69 3.57 16.05
C ARG A 16 -4.66 2.53 17.17
N GLU A 17 -5.35 2.82 18.27
CA GLU A 17 -5.56 1.85 19.37
C GLU A 17 -6.40 0.66 18.93
N ASP A 18 -7.52 0.89 18.25
CA ASP A 18 -8.38 -0.20 17.75
C ASP A 18 -7.60 -1.12 16.78
N ILE A 19 -6.79 -0.54 15.90
CA ILE A 19 -5.94 -1.29 14.96
C ILE A 19 -4.86 -2.08 15.70
N GLY A 20 -4.21 -1.46 16.68
CA GLY A 20 -3.20 -2.13 17.51
C GLY A 20 -3.81 -3.28 18.31
N SER A 21 -4.95 -3.04 18.94
CA SER A 21 -5.71 -4.06 19.68
C SER A 21 -6.15 -5.21 18.77
N TYR A 22 -6.65 -4.91 17.57
CA TYR A 22 -7.06 -5.91 16.58
C TYR A 22 -5.91 -6.79 16.11
N LEU A 23 -4.73 -6.22 15.90
CA LEU A 23 -3.54 -6.92 15.42
C LEU A 23 -2.68 -7.51 16.55
N GLY A 24 -3.01 -7.25 17.81
CA GLY A 24 -2.19 -7.65 18.96
C GLY A 24 -0.82 -6.94 19.04
N ILE A 25 -0.70 -5.75 18.43
CA ILE A 25 0.53 -4.95 18.43
C ILE A 25 0.29 -3.59 19.10
N GLN A 26 1.35 -2.96 19.58
CA GLN A 26 1.23 -1.63 20.16
C GLN A 26 0.83 -0.58 19.11
N MET A 27 -0.02 0.36 19.52
CA MET A 27 -0.44 1.50 18.69
C MET A 27 0.76 2.34 18.20
N GLU A 28 1.85 2.37 18.97
CA GLU A 28 3.13 2.98 18.57
C GLU A 28 3.71 2.30 17.32
N THR A 29 3.67 0.97 17.24
CA THR A 29 4.17 0.21 16.07
C THR A 29 3.36 0.52 14.84
N VAL A 30 2.02 0.54 14.97
CA VAL A 30 1.10 0.91 13.89
C VAL A 30 1.40 2.33 13.40
N SER A 31 1.57 3.27 14.34
CA SER A 31 1.90 4.66 14.04
C SER A 31 3.23 4.77 13.28
N ARG A 32 4.29 4.10 13.78
CA ARG A 32 5.63 4.11 13.16
C ARG A 32 5.62 3.52 11.75
N MET A 33 4.92 2.40 11.53
CA MET A 33 4.80 1.80 10.19
C MET A 33 4.10 2.75 9.21
N LEU A 34 2.99 3.34 9.64
CA LEU A 34 2.21 4.25 8.80
C LEU A 34 2.95 5.55 8.47
N SER A 35 3.70 6.10 9.44
CA SER A 35 4.60 7.22 9.19
C SER A 35 5.67 6.86 8.18
N ARG A 36 6.31 5.69 8.29
CA ARG A 36 7.31 5.23 7.32
C ARG A 36 6.76 5.11 5.90
N PHE A 37 5.55 4.59 5.73
CA PHE A 37 4.92 4.51 4.42
C PHE A 37 4.57 5.89 3.86
N THR A 38 4.28 6.85 4.74
CA THR A 38 4.06 8.26 4.37
C THR A 38 5.36 8.94 3.95
N GLU A 39 6.43 8.74 4.71
CA GLU A 39 7.77 9.26 4.39
C GLU A 39 8.33 8.67 3.09
N SER A 40 8.02 7.41 2.81
CA SER A 40 8.42 6.72 1.57
C SER A 40 7.59 7.16 0.36
N GLY A 41 6.58 8.03 0.56
CA GLY A 41 5.71 8.52 -0.52
C GLY A 41 4.76 7.45 -1.08
N LEU A 42 4.58 6.32 -0.38
CA LEU A 42 3.73 5.21 -0.84
C LEU A 42 2.25 5.49 -0.58
N LEU A 43 1.97 6.15 0.54
CA LEU A 43 0.62 6.53 0.95
C LEU A 43 0.67 7.88 1.67
N GLN A 44 -0.48 8.52 1.79
CA GLN A 44 -0.65 9.80 2.45
C GLN A 44 -1.79 9.68 3.45
N ILE A 45 -1.53 10.07 4.69
CA ILE A 45 -2.51 9.95 5.76
C ILE A 45 -2.86 11.35 6.25
N LYS A 46 -4.15 11.64 6.26
CA LYS A 46 -4.71 12.87 6.82
C LYS A 46 -5.74 12.51 7.88
N GLN A 47 -5.29 12.50 9.13
CA GLN A 47 -6.08 12.10 10.31
C GLN A 47 -6.58 10.65 10.18
N ARG A 48 -7.77 10.47 9.62
CA ARG A 48 -8.46 9.20 9.40
C ARG A 48 -8.61 8.86 7.90
N HIS A 49 -8.31 9.80 7.02
CA HIS A 49 -8.34 9.59 5.58
C HIS A 49 -6.98 9.09 5.10
N VAL A 50 -6.95 7.96 4.40
CA VAL A 50 -5.76 7.35 3.82
C VAL A 50 -5.88 7.39 2.31
N LYS A 51 -4.85 7.92 1.66
CA LYS A 51 -4.72 7.98 0.21
C LYS A 51 -3.50 7.19 -0.24
N LEU A 52 -3.71 6.19 -1.06
CA LEU A 52 -2.68 5.39 -1.71
C LEU A 52 -2.09 6.23 -2.84
N ILE A 53 -0.78 6.49 -2.78
CA ILE A 53 -0.04 7.27 -3.79
C ILE A 53 0.59 6.31 -4.79
N ASP A 54 1.26 5.26 -4.29
CA ASP A 54 1.98 4.29 -5.10
C ASP A 54 1.55 2.85 -4.72
N ILE A 55 0.56 2.34 -5.44
CA ILE A 55 0.01 1.00 -5.21
C ILE A 55 1.06 -0.08 -5.56
N GLU A 56 1.85 0.13 -6.60
CA GLU A 56 2.85 -0.86 -7.04
C GLU A 56 3.97 -1.06 -6.01
N GLY A 57 4.49 0.02 -5.43
CA GLY A 57 5.46 -0.03 -4.35
C GLY A 57 4.88 -0.65 -3.08
N LEU A 58 3.59 -0.47 -2.80
CA LEU A 58 2.92 -1.17 -1.71
C LEU A 58 2.84 -2.68 -1.95
N TYR A 59 2.53 -3.12 -3.17
CA TYR A 59 2.55 -4.54 -3.54
C TYR A 59 3.96 -5.13 -3.39
N GLN A 60 4.98 -4.42 -3.87
CA GLN A 60 6.39 -4.84 -3.72
C GLN A 60 6.81 -4.94 -2.26
N LEU A 61 6.44 -3.96 -1.43
CA LEU A 61 6.77 -3.93 0.00
C LEU A 61 6.07 -5.05 0.78
N ALA A 62 4.83 -5.35 0.43
CA ALA A 62 4.06 -6.44 1.04
C ALA A 62 4.46 -7.83 0.49
N GLY A 63 5.37 -7.89 -0.50
CA GLY A 63 5.81 -9.14 -1.11
C GLY A 63 4.70 -9.88 -1.87
N VAL A 64 3.62 -9.17 -2.23
CA VAL A 64 2.48 -9.74 -2.93
C VAL A 64 2.55 -9.35 -4.41
N PRO A 65 2.46 -10.31 -5.35
CA PRO A 65 2.44 -9.99 -6.76
C PRO A 65 1.18 -9.20 -7.10
N ASN A 66 1.34 -8.04 -7.73
CA ASN A 66 0.21 -7.27 -8.25
C ASN A 66 -0.44 -8.10 -9.37
N ALA A 67 -1.67 -8.56 -9.16
CA ALA A 67 -2.42 -9.36 -10.14
C ALA A 67 -2.68 -8.61 -11.48
N ASN A 68 -2.35 -7.32 -11.55
CA ASN A 68 -2.46 -6.47 -12.73
C ASN A 68 -1.13 -6.32 -13.50
N ASP A 69 -0.08 -7.07 -13.14
CA ASP A 69 1.12 -7.22 -13.96
C ASP A 69 0.80 -8.02 -15.23
N LYS A 70 0.16 -7.34 -16.19
CA LYS A 70 0.00 -7.77 -17.60
C LYS A 70 0.87 -6.95 -18.54
N THR A 71 1.79 -6.16 -18.01
CA THR A 71 2.67 -5.26 -18.76
C THR A 71 4.03 -5.26 -18.07
N ASN A 72 4.78 -6.36 -18.17
CA ASN A 72 5.80 -6.39 -19.22
C ASN A 72 6.00 -7.79 -19.81
N CYS A 73 5.02 -8.26 -20.58
CA CYS A 73 5.31 -9.20 -21.65
C CYS A 73 5.87 -8.40 -22.84
N SER A 74 7.18 -8.14 -22.83
CA SER A 74 7.92 -7.76 -24.03
C SER A 74 9.23 -8.53 -24.13
N SER A 75 9.06 -9.74 -24.68
CA SER A 75 9.97 -10.41 -25.61
C SER A 75 11.23 -11.15 -25.07
N PRO A 76 11.62 -12.25 -25.74
CA PRO A 76 12.54 -13.26 -25.21
C PRO A 76 13.99 -12.86 -25.49
N VAL A 77 14.85 -12.83 -24.47
CA VAL A 77 16.29 -12.90 -24.70
C VAL A 77 16.70 -14.38 -24.73
N ARG A 78 16.97 -14.81 -25.96
CA ARG A 78 17.56 -16.08 -26.34
C ARG A 78 18.84 -16.32 -25.51
N LEU A 79 18.83 -17.30 -24.61
CA LEU A 79 20.08 -17.84 -24.08
C LEU A 79 20.66 -18.75 -25.17
N SER A 80 21.80 -18.34 -25.71
CA SER A 80 22.59 -19.07 -26.70
C SER A 80 23.46 -20.11 -26.02
#